data_AF-A0A8T4CBJ3-F1
#
_entry.id   AF-A0A8T4CBJ3-F1
#
_cell.length_a   1.000
_cell.length_b   1.000
_cell.length_c   1.000
_cell.angle_alpha   90.00
_cell.angle_beta   90.00
_cell.angle_gamma   90.00
#
_symmetry.space_group_name_H-M   'P 1'
#
loop_
_entity.id
_entity.type
_entity.pdbx_description
1 polymer ?
#
loop_
_entity_poly.entity_id
_entity_poly.type
_entity_poly.pdbx_seq_one_letter_code
_entity_poly.pdbx_strand_id
1 'polypeptide(L)'
;MAELDAKMEEATNSGVDVRKVEALVRQAKNSLDEGNFGESKLTAEKALALLGETSVNFTRAKDQIAEAQTVVDELRKRSVDVGQSDSLIQLAQSFLKTGNYEKAVAYAKKAIKTANEAQTRQATEKALGDKPPLPPAVAKPVDSGPVSDQKAAAASKPVILAVPKDAAAPGVPGVCPSCGEAVEPSWKRCPSCAAPLGAAPSPAGPAAAAGRAPAESPSPTQTSEAEAAAAESEIREVEKTLERMEKDGLNVAHARNLLKLAVSFLRGGSYEKATRYARKVKNVLEEKKGG
;
A
#
# COMPACT_ATOMS: atom_id res chain seq x y z
N MET A 1 -24.58 9.72 -16.18
CA MET A 1 -24.38 10.64 -15.03
C MET A 1 -25.37 10.36 -13.91
N ALA A 2 -26.69 10.44 -14.13
CA ALA A 2 -27.68 10.18 -13.08
C ALA A 2 -27.51 8.83 -12.33
N GLU A 3 -27.23 7.74 -13.03
CA GLU A 3 -26.96 6.44 -12.40
C GLU A 3 -25.73 6.45 -11.48
N LEU A 4 -24.67 7.17 -11.88
CA LEU A 4 -23.43 7.27 -11.12
C LEU A 4 -23.61 8.13 -9.87
N ASP A 5 -24.36 9.24 -9.99
CA ASP A 5 -24.70 10.07 -8.83
C ASP A 5 -25.55 9.28 -7.81
N ALA A 6 -26.53 8.48 -8.28
CA ALA A 6 -27.34 7.61 -7.41
C ALA A 6 -26.51 6.53 -6.69
N LYS A 7 -25.60 5.87 -7.39
CA LYS A 7 -24.70 4.86 -6.79
C LYS A 7 -23.72 5.48 -5.79
N MET A 8 -23.25 6.70 -6.05
CA MET A 8 -22.41 7.42 -5.09
C MET A 8 -23.17 7.77 -3.82
N GLU A 9 -24.42 8.19 -3.93
CA GLU A 9 -25.28 8.47 -2.78
C GLU A 9 -25.50 7.21 -1.93
N GLU A 10 -25.79 6.08 -2.57
CA GLU A 10 -25.90 4.78 -1.89
C GLU A 10 -24.60 4.38 -1.16
N ALA A 11 -23.45 4.52 -1.83
CA ALA A 11 -22.15 4.22 -1.24
C ALA A 11 -21.83 5.16 -0.06
N THR A 12 -22.16 6.44 -0.18
CA THR A 12 -21.98 7.44 0.89
C THR A 12 -22.85 7.11 2.09
N ASN A 13 -24.12 6.76 1.87
CA ASN A 13 -25.05 6.33 2.92
C ASN A 13 -24.58 5.04 3.61
N SER A 14 -23.84 4.20 2.90
CA SER A 14 -23.22 2.98 3.45
C SER A 14 -21.91 3.26 4.22
N GLY A 15 -21.39 4.49 4.19
CA GLY A 15 -20.14 4.89 4.84
C GLY A 15 -18.87 4.61 4.03
N VAL A 16 -19.00 4.38 2.72
CA VAL A 16 -17.87 4.20 1.80
C VAL A 16 -17.22 5.55 1.52
N ASP A 17 -15.88 5.63 1.56
CA ASP A 17 -15.15 6.83 1.13
C ASP A 17 -15.22 7.01 -0.39
N VAL A 18 -15.99 8.02 -0.83
CA VAL A 18 -16.21 8.33 -2.25
C VAL A 18 -15.33 9.47 -2.78
N ARG A 19 -14.41 10.05 -1.98
CA ARG A 19 -13.64 11.26 -2.37
C ARG A 19 -12.89 11.12 -3.70
N LYS A 20 -12.27 9.96 -3.93
CA LYS A 20 -11.54 9.68 -5.19
C LYS A 20 -12.50 9.54 -6.37
N VAL A 21 -13.67 8.94 -6.14
CA VAL A 21 -14.73 8.78 -7.17
C VAL A 21 -15.32 10.14 -7.51
N GLU A 22 -15.62 10.99 -6.52
CA GLU A 22 -16.11 12.36 -6.71
C GLU A 22 -15.19 13.20 -7.59
N ALA A 23 -13.87 13.07 -7.44
CA ALA A 23 -12.90 13.77 -8.29
C ALA A 23 -13.02 13.36 -9.77
N LEU A 24 -13.18 12.06 -10.04
CA LEU A 24 -13.40 11.55 -11.40
C LEU A 24 -14.76 11.97 -11.95
N VAL A 25 -15.81 12.00 -11.11
CA VAL A 25 -17.13 12.47 -11.53
C VAL A 25 -17.09 13.95 -11.90
N ARG A 26 -16.38 14.78 -11.13
CA ARG A 26 -16.18 16.19 -11.46
C ARG A 26 -15.44 16.35 -12.79
N GLN A 27 -14.38 15.57 -13.01
CA GLN A 27 -13.66 15.57 -14.28
C GLN A 27 -14.59 15.17 -15.44
N ALA A 28 -15.38 14.11 -15.29
CA ALA A 28 -16.32 13.66 -16.30
C ALA A 28 -17.39 14.71 -16.64
N LYS A 29 -17.89 15.45 -15.62
CA LYS A 29 -18.83 16.58 -15.80
C LYS A 29 -18.17 17.70 -16.59
N ASN A 30 -16.96 18.12 -16.23
CA ASN A 30 -16.24 19.16 -16.96
C ASN A 30 -16.02 18.78 -18.43
N SER A 31 -15.56 17.55 -18.72
CA SER A 31 -15.40 17.09 -20.11
C SER A 31 -16.73 17.03 -20.87
N LEU A 32 -17.85 16.81 -20.18
CA LEU A 32 -19.18 16.86 -20.80
C LEU A 32 -19.55 18.29 -21.20
N ASP A 33 -19.32 19.25 -20.31
CA ASP A 33 -19.61 20.68 -20.52
C ASP A 33 -18.76 21.28 -21.65
N GLU A 34 -17.55 20.75 -21.87
CA GLU A 34 -16.67 21.11 -22.99
C GLU A 34 -17.07 20.47 -24.33
N GLY A 35 -18.07 19.58 -24.36
CA GLY A 35 -18.47 18.83 -25.55
C GLY A 35 -17.56 17.61 -25.87
N ASN A 36 -16.63 17.27 -24.98
CA ASN A 36 -15.73 16.12 -25.09
C ASN A 36 -16.42 14.82 -24.64
N PHE A 37 -17.47 14.41 -25.35
CA PHE A 37 -18.33 13.27 -24.96
C PHE A 37 -17.57 11.94 -24.77
N GLY A 38 -16.57 11.67 -25.62
CA GLY A 38 -15.78 10.44 -25.54
C GLY A 38 -14.97 10.35 -24.25
N GLU A 39 -14.31 11.46 -23.87
CA GLU A 39 -13.54 11.54 -22.62
C GLU A 39 -14.46 11.52 -21.39
N SER A 40 -15.58 12.24 -21.46
CA SER A 40 -16.59 12.23 -20.38
C SER A 40 -17.07 10.82 -20.09
N LYS A 41 -17.46 10.07 -21.14
CA LYS A 41 -17.90 8.67 -21.01
C LYS A 41 -16.83 7.78 -20.38
N LEU A 42 -15.61 7.84 -20.91
CA LEU A 42 -14.49 7.03 -20.44
C LEU A 42 -14.12 7.34 -18.97
N THR A 43 -14.19 8.61 -18.58
CA THR A 43 -13.94 9.04 -17.19
C THR A 43 -15.07 8.59 -16.26
N ALA A 44 -16.32 8.66 -16.71
CA ALA A 44 -17.46 8.14 -15.95
C ALA A 44 -17.40 6.61 -15.75
N GLU A 45 -16.99 5.86 -16.77
CA GLU A 45 -16.77 4.40 -16.67
C GLU A 45 -15.65 4.06 -15.67
N LYS A 46 -14.55 4.81 -15.68
CA LYS A 46 -13.48 4.70 -14.68
C LYS A 46 -13.99 4.98 -13.27
N ALA A 47 -14.82 6.01 -13.10
CA ALA A 47 -15.42 6.33 -11.81
C ALA A 47 -16.33 5.20 -11.30
N LEU A 48 -17.15 4.61 -12.17
CA LEU A 48 -17.99 3.44 -11.83
C LEU A 48 -17.16 2.23 -11.43
N ALA A 49 -16.11 1.91 -12.19
CA ALA A 49 -15.22 0.79 -11.87
C ALA A 49 -14.54 0.98 -10.51
N LEU A 50 -14.01 2.18 -10.25
CA LEU A 50 -13.39 2.53 -8.97
C LEU A 50 -14.39 2.45 -7.81
N LEU A 51 -15.62 2.92 -8.00
CA LEU A 51 -16.68 2.85 -6.99
C LEU A 51 -17.04 1.39 -6.65
N GLY A 52 -17.14 0.52 -7.65
CA GLY A 52 -17.39 -0.90 -7.47
C GLY A 52 -16.29 -1.58 -6.65
N GLU A 53 -15.02 -1.36 -7.01
CA GLU A 53 -13.87 -1.89 -6.28
C GLU A 53 -13.83 -1.39 -4.82
N THR A 54 -14.04 -0.09 -4.64
CA THR A 54 -14.05 0.57 -3.32
C THR A 54 -15.14 -0.01 -2.43
N SER A 55 -16.34 -0.26 -2.98
CA SER A 55 -17.47 -0.85 -2.26
C SER A 55 -17.20 -2.29 -1.83
N VAL A 56 -16.63 -3.12 -2.73
CA VAL A 56 -16.24 -4.51 -2.40
C VAL A 56 -15.19 -4.53 -1.28
N ASN A 57 -14.18 -3.65 -1.36
CA ASN A 57 -13.13 -3.56 -0.36
C ASN A 57 -13.67 -3.08 1.00
N PHE A 58 -14.60 -2.12 1.00
CA PHE A 58 -15.27 -1.65 2.21
C PHE A 58 -16.05 -2.78 2.90
N THR A 59 -16.91 -3.49 2.16
CA THR A 59 -17.70 -4.61 2.71
C THR A 59 -16.78 -5.68 3.29
N ARG A 60 -15.74 -6.07 2.55
CA ARG A 60 -14.74 -7.03 3.03
C ARG A 60 -14.05 -6.56 4.33
N ALA A 61 -13.69 -5.29 4.44
CA ALA A 61 -13.08 -4.75 5.64
C ALA A 61 -14.05 -4.76 6.83
N LYS A 62 -15.31 -4.39 6.60
CA LYS A 62 -16.38 -4.40 7.62
C LYS A 62 -16.63 -5.82 8.14
N ASP A 63 -16.75 -6.80 7.24
CA ASP A 63 -16.99 -8.20 7.60
C ASP A 63 -15.83 -8.77 8.42
N GLN A 64 -14.59 -8.49 8.02
CA GLN A 64 -13.40 -8.95 8.75
C GLN A 64 -13.28 -8.30 10.13
N ILE A 65 -13.67 -7.03 10.28
CA ILE A 65 -13.72 -6.37 11.60
C ILE A 65 -14.81 -7.02 12.48
N ALA A 66 -15.99 -7.30 11.92
CA ALA A 66 -17.07 -7.95 12.65
C ALA A 66 -16.70 -9.38 13.09
N GLU A 67 -16.02 -10.14 12.23
CA GLU A 67 -15.46 -11.44 12.56
C GLU A 67 -14.47 -11.34 13.73
N ALA A 68 -13.53 -10.38 13.66
CA ALA A 68 -12.56 -10.15 14.73
C ALA A 68 -13.23 -9.80 16.07
N GLN A 69 -14.27 -8.96 16.04
CA GLN A 69 -15.05 -8.61 17.22
C GLN A 69 -15.73 -9.85 17.83
N THR A 70 -16.37 -10.68 16.99
CA THR A 70 -17.05 -11.90 17.44
C THR A 70 -16.07 -12.84 18.15
N VAL A 71 -14.89 -13.10 17.55
CA VAL A 71 -13.86 -13.95 18.16
C VAL A 71 -13.37 -13.38 19.49
N VAL A 72 -13.09 -12.07 19.54
CA VAL A 72 -12.63 -11.40 20.77
C VAL A 72 -13.69 -11.46 21.86
N ASP A 73 -14.97 -11.25 21.53
CA ASP A 73 -16.07 -11.31 22.49
C ASP A 73 -16.30 -12.73 23.04
N GLU A 74 -16.15 -13.76 22.20
CA GLU A 74 -16.20 -15.15 22.65
C GLU A 74 -15.07 -15.50 23.62
N LEU A 75 -13.86 -15.03 23.35
CA LEU A 75 -12.70 -15.25 24.22
C LEU A 75 -12.80 -14.45 25.52
N ARG A 76 -13.34 -13.23 25.46
CA ARG A 76 -13.65 -12.42 26.63
C ARG A 76 -14.63 -13.12 27.56
N LYS A 77 -15.70 -13.76 27.03
CA LYS A 77 -16.65 -14.57 27.82
C LYS A 77 -15.98 -15.74 28.54
N ARG A 78 -14.85 -16.24 28.03
CA ARG A 78 -14.03 -17.29 28.65
C ARG A 78 -12.96 -16.76 29.60
N SER A 79 -12.97 -15.46 29.90
CA SER A 79 -11.98 -14.78 30.74
C SER A 79 -10.54 -14.88 30.20
N VAL A 80 -10.38 -14.90 28.88
CA VAL A 80 -9.07 -14.78 28.20
C VAL A 80 -8.70 -13.29 28.16
N ASP A 81 -7.44 -12.92 28.42
CA ASP A 81 -6.97 -11.55 28.21
C ASP A 81 -6.88 -11.21 26.71
N VAL A 82 -7.69 -10.24 26.28
CA VAL A 82 -7.84 -9.82 24.89
C VAL A 82 -7.46 -8.35 24.66
N GLY A 83 -6.80 -7.68 25.62
CA GLY A 83 -6.55 -6.23 25.54
C GLY A 83 -5.75 -5.78 24.31
N GLN A 84 -4.78 -6.60 23.86
CA GLN A 84 -4.03 -6.34 22.62
C GLN A 84 -4.91 -6.45 21.37
N SER A 85 -5.81 -7.44 21.34
CA SER A 85 -6.73 -7.65 20.21
C SER A 85 -7.76 -6.52 20.10
N ASP A 86 -8.28 -6.00 21.22
CA ASP A 86 -9.16 -4.83 21.22
C ASP A 86 -8.49 -3.60 20.61
N SER A 87 -7.24 -3.35 20.98
CA SER A 87 -6.44 -2.23 20.43
C SER A 87 -6.27 -2.36 18.91
N LEU A 88 -6.07 -3.57 18.40
CA LEU A 88 -5.95 -3.86 16.98
C LEU A 88 -7.28 -3.68 16.23
N ILE A 89 -8.42 -4.05 16.85
CA ILE A 89 -9.76 -3.80 16.29
C ILE A 89 -10.04 -2.30 16.17
N GLN A 90 -9.74 -1.51 17.21
CA GLN A 90 -9.90 -0.06 17.16
C GLN A 90 -9.06 0.58 16.05
N LEU A 91 -7.82 0.09 15.89
CA LEU A 91 -6.95 0.54 14.81
C LEU A 91 -7.53 0.16 13.43
N ALA A 92 -8.05 -1.06 13.26
CA ALA A 92 -8.74 -1.47 12.03
C ALA A 92 -9.95 -0.57 11.71
N GLN A 93 -10.77 -0.22 12.71
CA GLN A 93 -11.90 0.70 12.54
C GLN A 93 -11.44 2.11 12.15
N SER A 94 -10.31 2.59 12.67
CA SER A 94 -9.74 3.88 12.25
C SER A 94 -9.31 3.87 10.77
N PHE A 95 -8.75 2.76 10.30
CA PHE A 95 -8.39 2.59 8.89
C PHE A 95 -9.61 2.45 7.99
N LEU A 96 -10.68 1.81 8.46
CA LEU A 96 -11.98 1.76 7.76
C LEU A 96 -12.53 3.17 7.54
N LYS A 97 -12.55 4.01 8.58
CA LYS A 97 -13.05 5.40 8.53
C LYS A 97 -12.22 6.32 7.62
N THR A 98 -10.95 6.00 7.39
CA THR A 98 -10.05 6.79 6.54
C THR A 98 -9.99 6.26 5.10
N GLY A 99 -10.83 5.29 4.74
CA GLY A 99 -10.85 4.71 3.40
C GLY A 99 -9.70 3.75 3.10
N ASN A 100 -8.90 3.36 4.11
CA ASN A 100 -7.76 2.46 3.94
C ASN A 100 -8.15 1.00 4.26
N TYR A 101 -8.98 0.43 3.40
CA TYR A 101 -9.62 -0.87 3.62
C TYR A 101 -8.64 -2.04 3.71
N GLU A 102 -7.55 -2.01 2.93
CA GLU A 102 -6.52 -3.06 2.97
C GLU A 102 -5.83 -3.14 4.33
N LYS A 103 -5.47 -1.98 4.90
CA LYS A 103 -4.92 -1.92 6.27
C LYS A 103 -5.95 -2.36 7.30
N ALA A 104 -7.20 -1.93 7.15
CA ALA A 104 -8.29 -2.36 8.05
C ALA A 104 -8.41 -3.88 8.11
N VAL A 105 -8.44 -4.56 6.96
CA VAL A 105 -8.45 -6.04 6.88
C VAL A 105 -7.21 -6.65 7.53
N ALA A 106 -6.02 -6.09 7.26
CA ALA A 106 -4.78 -6.62 7.83
C ALA A 106 -4.75 -6.54 9.37
N TYR A 107 -5.20 -5.43 9.95
CA TYR A 107 -5.28 -5.27 11.40
C TYR A 107 -6.37 -6.14 12.04
N ALA A 108 -7.52 -6.31 11.39
CA ALA A 108 -8.56 -7.22 11.85
C ALA A 108 -8.06 -8.67 11.92
N LYS A 109 -7.37 -9.15 10.87
CA LYS A 109 -6.73 -10.48 10.87
C LYS A 109 -5.67 -10.63 11.95
N LYS A 110 -4.87 -9.59 12.17
CA LYS A 110 -3.88 -9.58 13.25
C LYS A 110 -4.55 -9.69 14.62
N ALA A 111 -5.68 -9.01 14.83
CA ALA A 111 -6.45 -9.09 16.07
C ALA A 111 -6.93 -10.51 16.36
N ILE A 112 -7.49 -11.20 15.35
CA ILE A 112 -7.91 -12.61 15.45
C ILE A 112 -6.74 -13.50 15.83
N LYS A 113 -5.60 -13.36 15.12
CA LYS A 113 -4.40 -14.14 15.40
C LYS A 113 -3.91 -13.97 16.84
N THR A 114 -3.79 -12.72 17.30
CA THR A 114 -3.36 -12.39 18.67
C THR A 114 -4.34 -12.94 19.72
N ALA A 115 -5.64 -12.95 19.43
CA ALA A 115 -6.64 -13.47 20.35
C ALA A 115 -6.52 -15.01 20.50
N ASN A 116 -6.32 -15.72 19.38
CA ASN A 116 -6.11 -17.17 19.38
C ASN A 116 -4.79 -17.57 20.07
N GLU A 117 -3.73 -16.77 19.89
CA GLU A 117 -2.46 -16.96 20.61
C GLU A 117 -2.62 -16.76 22.13
N ALA A 118 -3.42 -15.77 22.57
CA ALA A 118 -3.75 -15.58 23.97
C ALA A 118 -4.54 -16.77 24.55
N GLN A 119 -5.53 -17.27 23.82
CA GLN A 119 -6.30 -18.44 24.21
C GLN A 119 -5.41 -19.69 24.37
N THR A 120 -4.51 -19.91 23.42
CA THR A 120 -3.60 -21.07 23.45
C THR A 120 -2.68 -21.01 24.67
N ARG A 121 -2.13 -19.83 24.98
CA ARG A 121 -1.31 -19.62 26.17
C ARG A 121 -2.06 -19.96 27.46
N GLN A 122 -3.28 -19.43 27.62
CA GLN A 122 -4.10 -19.71 28.80
C GLN A 122 -4.45 -21.20 28.92
N ALA A 123 -4.73 -21.88 27.80
CA ALA A 123 -4.97 -23.32 27.80
C ALA A 123 -3.73 -24.13 28.24
N THR A 124 -2.53 -23.73 27.79
CA THR A 124 -1.28 -24.38 28.20
C THR A 124 -0.93 -24.14 29.66
N GLU A 125 -1.18 -22.93 30.19
CA GLU A 125 -0.97 -22.61 31.61
C GLU A 125 -1.90 -23.42 32.51
N LYS A 126 -3.18 -23.54 32.12
CA LYS A 126 -4.15 -24.38 32.84
C LYS A 126 -3.74 -25.85 32.85
N ALA A 127 -3.23 -26.38 31.73
CA ALA A 127 -2.77 -27.75 31.65
C ALA A 127 -1.49 -28.04 32.46
N LEU A 128 -0.61 -27.04 32.63
CA LEU A 128 0.61 -27.19 33.45
C LEU A 128 0.34 -27.08 34.96
N GLY A 129 -0.65 -26.27 35.37
CA GLY A 129 -0.98 -26.03 36.78
C GLY A 129 -1.46 -27.26 37.56
N ASP A 130 -2.01 -28.27 36.88
CA ASP A 130 -2.45 -29.53 37.49
C ASP A 130 -1.33 -30.56 37.64
N LYS A 131 -0.12 -30.29 37.13
CA LYS A 131 1.03 -31.17 37.37
C LYS A 131 1.56 -30.89 38.78
N PRO A 132 1.56 -31.88 39.71
CA PRO A 132 2.13 -31.70 41.04
C PRO A 132 3.54 -31.13 40.90
N PRO A 133 3.96 -30.21 41.80
CA PRO A 133 5.31 -29.68 41.79
C PRO A 133 6.26 -30.86 41.71
N LEU A 134 7.05 -30.91 40.62
CA LEU A 134 8.05 -31.95 40.47
C LEU A 134 8.88 -31.95 41.77
N PRO A 135 9.10 -33.13 42.38
CA PRO A 135 9.96 -33.20 43.56
C PRO A 135 11.26 -32.46 43.22
N PRO A 136 11.79 -31.63 44.14
CA PRO A 136 12.93 -30.77 43.86
C PRO A 136 14.00 -31.61 43.19
N ALA A 137 14.22 -31.35 41.89
CA ALA A 137 15.24 -32.04 41.13
C ALA A 137 16.55 -31.71 41.84
N VAL A 138 17.12 -32.71 42.50
CA VAL A 138 18.39 -32.62 43.19
C VAL A 138 19.38 -32.00 42.23
N ALA A 139 19.69 -30.72 42.46
CA ALA A 139 20.51 -29.92 41.59
C ALA A 139 21.89 -30.59 41.53
N LYS A 140 22.17 -31.28 40.43
CA LYS A 140 23.55 -31.62 40.11
C LYS A 140 24.26 -30.28 39.86
N PRO A 141 25.40 -30.03 40.51
CA PRO A 141 26.14 -28.77 40.34
C PRO A 141 26.51 -28.63 38.86
N VAL A 142 25.93 -27.61 38.22
CA VAL A 142 26.32 -27.20 36.87
C VAL A 142 27.57 -26.35 36.98
N ASP A 143 28.65 -26.88 36.41
CA ASP A 143 29.96 -26.25 36.34
C ASP A 143 29.85 -24.89 35.64
N SER A 144 30.34 -23.87 36.32
CA SER A 144 30.17 -22.46 35.96
C SER A 144 31.26 -22.05 34.97
N GLY A 145 31.00 -22.23 33.68
CA GLY A 145 31.82 -21.65 32.63
C GLY A 145 31.68 -20.10 32.58
N PRO A 146 32.75 -19.36 32.30
CA PRO A 146 32.75 -17.90 32.35
C PRO A 146 31.89 -17.30 31.23
N VAL A 147 30.82 -16.61 31.63
CA VAL A 147 30.00 -15.76 30.78
C VAL A 147 30.69 -14.41 30.61
N SER A 148 31.17 -14.15 29.40
CA SER A 148 31.71 -12.86 28.99
C SER A 148 30.61 -11.80 28.95
N ASP A 149 30.91 -10.66 29.56
CA ASP A 149 30.12 -9.44 29.63
C ASP A 149 29.51 -9.01 28.29
N GLN A 150 28.18 -8.93 28.24
CA GLN A 150 27.48 -8.01 27.35
C GLN A 150 26.60 -7.06 28.16
N LYS A 151 27.24 -5.94 28.48
CA LYS A 151 26.67 -4.70 28.96
C LYS A 151 25.92 -4.01 27.81
N ALA A 152 24.60 -3.95 27.86
CA ALA A 152 23.85 -2.89 27.19
C ALA A 152 22.53 -2.62 27.93
N ALA A 153 22.53 -1.49 28.64
CA ALA A 153 21.38 -0.93 29.31
C ALA A 153 20.39 -0.33 28.30
N ALA A 154 19.09 -0.54 28.53
CA ALA A 154 18.06 0.39 28.09
C ALA A 154 16.86 0.30 29.05
N ALA A 155 16.79 1.28 29.95
CA ALA A 155 15.67 1.50 30.84
C ALA A 155 14.49 2.08 30.03
N SER A 156 13.39 1.33 29.95
CA SER A 156 12.12 1.83 29.42
C SER A 156 11.37 2.58 30.50
N LYS A 157 11.29 3.91 30.37
CA LYS A 157 10.37 4.75 31.15
C LYS A 157 8.95 4.67 30.55
N PRO A 158 7.89 4.70 31.37
CA PRO A 158 6.52 4.78 30.88
C PRO A 158 6.22 6.18 30.34
N VAL A 159 5.79 6.26 29.08
CA VAL A 159 5.27 7.50 28.48
C VAL A 159 3.80 7.64 28.85
N ILE A 160 3.51 8.63 29.70
CA ILE A 160 2.16 9.10 30.01
C ILE A 160 1.76 10.06 28.88
N LEU A 161 0.76 9.68 28.08
CA LEU A 161 0.14 10.52 27.06
C LEU A 161 -0.85 11.47 27.72
N ALA A 162 -0.45 12.74 27.88
CA ALA A 162 -1.38 13.84 28.05
C ALA A 162 -1.57 14.54 26.69
N VAL A 163 -2.81 14.58 26.20
CA VAL A 163 -3.19 15.32 24.99
C VAL A 163 -3.72 16.69 25.42
N PRO A 164 -3.06 17.81 25.07
CA PRO A 164 -3.70 19.10 25.14
C PRO A 164 -4.58 19.33 23.91
N LYS A 165 -5.79 19.80 24.23
CA LYS A 165 -6.84 20.26 23.33
C LYS A 165 -6.56 21.74 22.99
N ASP A 166 -6.88 22.11 21.76
CA ASP A 166 -6.99 23.48 21.22
C ASP A 166 -5.68 24.24 20.90
N ALA A 167 -5.35 24.32 19.60
CA ALA A 167 -4.78 25.52 18.95
C ALA A 167 -4.80 25.39 17.42
N ALA A 168 -5.44 26.36 16.76
CA ALA A 168 -5.34 26.59 15.32
C ALA A 168 -4.11 27.46 14.97
N ALA A 169 -3.66 27.36 13.71
CA ALA A 169 -2.63 28.16 12.99
C ALA A 169 -1.18 27.60 12.97
N PRO A 170 -0.26 28.20 12.19
CA PRO A 170 -0.01 27.99 10.77
C PRO A 170 1.33 27.26 10.49
N GLY A 171 1.43 26.56 9.35
CA GLY A 171 2.70 26.08 8.77
C GLY A 171 3.49 25.09 9.63
N VAL A 172 3.14 23.80 9.57
CA VAL A 172 3.87 22.73 10.29
C VAL A 172 5.34 22.71 9.80
N PRO A 173 6.33 23.07 10.63
CA PRO A 173 7.73 22.98 10.25
C PRO A 173 8.10 21.51 10.07
N GLY A 174 8.72 21.19 8.94
CA GLY A 174 9.23 19.83 8.68
C GLY A 174 8.46 19.00 7.67
N VAL A 175 7.65 19.59 6.79
CA VAL A 175 7.11 18.90 5.60
C VAL A 175 7.50 19.63 4.31
N CYS A 176 7.90 18.87 3.29
CA CYS A 176 8.28 19.40 1.99
C CYS A 176 7.07 20.04 1.29
N PRO A 177 7.15 21.29 0.82
CA PRO A 177 6.03 21.96 0.15
C PRO A 177 5.69 21.35 -1.22
N SER A 178 6.60 20.61 -1.86
CA SER A 178 6.35 19.99 -3.16
C SER A 178 5.69 18.62 -3.09
N CYS A 179 6.05 17.78 -2.11
CA CYS A 179 5.55 16.40 -2.03
C CYS A 179 4.87 16.02 -0.71
N GLY A 180 4.90 16.89 0.30
CA GLY A 180 4.27 16.66 1.61
C GLY A 180 5.02 15.71 2.55
N GLU A 181 6.21 15.26 2.17
CA GLU A 181 6.98 14.30 2.97
C GLU A 181 7.72 14.99 4.12
N ALA A 182 7.92 14.28 5.23
CA ALA A 182 8.63 14.81 6.38
C ALA A 182 10.10 15.10 6.02
N VAL A 183 10.58 16.29 6.36
CA VAL A 183 11.93 16.74 6.05
C VAL A 183 12.60 17.30 7.30
N GLU A 184 13.87 16.98 7.49
CA GLU A 184 14.65 17.56 8.59
C GLU A 184 15.00 19.04 8.31
N PRO A 185 15.06 19.89 9.34
CA PRO A 185 15.41 21.31 9.19
C PRO A 185 16.81 21.56 8.59
N SER A 186 17.71 20.57 8.68
CA SER A 186 19.09 20.65 8.19
C SER A 186 19.24 20.35 6.70
N TRP A 187 18.18 19.84 6.05
CA TRP A 187 18.25 19.41 4.65
C TRP A 187 18.09 20.58 3.68
N LYS A 188 19.00 20.66 2.70
CA LYS A 188 18.93 21.65 1.61
C LYS A 188 17.98 21.23 0.48
N ARG A 189 17.68 19.94 0.35
CA ARG A 189 16.81 19.36 -0.69
C ARG A 189 16.01 18.19 -0.12
N CYS A 190 14.78 18.02 -0.59
CA CYS A 190 13.95 16.87 -0.25
C CYS A 190 14.50 15.60 -0.93
N PRO A 191 14.68 14.47 -0.23
CA PRO A 191 15.19 13.24 -0.83
C PRO A 191 14.19 12.57 -1.78
N SER A 192 12.88 12.75 -1.58
CA SER A 192 11.87 12.12 -2.44
C SER A 192 11.66 12.83 -3.78
N CYS A 193 11.75 14.17 -3.81
CA CYS A 193 11.44 14.94 -5.02
C CYS A 193 12.56 15.90 -5.46
N ALA A 194 13.69 15.96 -4.74
CA ALA A 194 14.82 16.86 -4.99
C ALA A 194 14.52 18.37 -4.91
N ALA A 195 13.32 18.77 -4.45
CA ALA A 195 12.92 20.16 -4.29
C ALA A 195 13.79 20.87 -3.24
N PRO A 196 14.26 22.10 -3.50
CA PRO A 196 15.06 22.86 -2.55
C PRO A 196 14.22 23.23 -1.32
N LEU A 197 14.77 23.01 -0.14
CA LEU A 197 14.15 23.34 1.15
C LEU A 197 14.87 24.58 1.70
N GLY A 198 14.13 25.64 2.01
CA GLY A 198 14.68 26.85 2.65
C GLY A 198 14.99 28.04 1.73
N ALA A 199 14.66 27.98 0.44
CA ALA A 199 14.64 29.19 -0.40
C ALA A 199 13.31 29.91 -0.20
N ALA A 200 13.34 31.09 0.42
CA ALA A 200 12.20 32.00 0.42
C ALA A 200 11.74 32.22 -1.05
N PRO A 201 10.43 32.21 -1.34
CA PRO A 201 9.94 32.40 -2.69
C PRO A 201 10.42 33.77 -3.19
N SER A 202 11.40 33.76 -4.10
CA SER A 202 11.88 34.96 -4.76
C SER A 202 10.73 35.50 -5.62
N PRO A 203 10.28 36.75 -5.44
CA PRO A 203 9.23 37.32 -6.27
C PRO A 203 9.70 37.32 -7.72
N ALA A 204 8.87 36.70 -8.57
CA ALA A 204 9.10 36.56 -10.00
C ALA A 204 9.36 37.93 -10.66
N GLY A 205 10.55 38.08 -11.25
CA GLY A 205 10.83 39.11 -12.24
C GLY A 205 10.56 38.56 -13.66
N PRO A 206 9.88 39.33 -14.54
CA PRO A 206 9.64 38.93 -15.92
C PRO A 206 10.79 39.41 -16.82
N ALA A 207 11.56 38.49 -17.40
CA ALA A 207 12.49 38.74 -18.50
C ALA A 207 13.13 37.39 -18.90
N ALA A 208 13.40 37.03 -20.14
CA ALA A 208 13.25 37.70 -21.42
C ALA A 208 13.26 36.61 -22.49
N ALA A 209 12.48 36.83 -23.54
CA ALA A 209 12.52 36.05 -24.77
C ALA A 209 13.88 36.19 -25.45
N ALA A 210 14.53 35.07 -25.74
CA ALA A 210 15.59 34.98 -26.74
C ALA A 210 15.24 33.85 -27.69
N GLY A 211 14.94 34.23 -28.94
CA GLY A 211 14.48 33.34 -30.00
C GLY A 211 15.49 32.23 -30.30
N ARG A 212 15.02 30.99 -30.16
CA ARG A 212 15.55 29.84 -30.88
C ARG A 212 14.52 29.46 -31.94
N ALA A 213 15.02 29.26 -33.16
CA ALA A 213 14.24 28.78 -34.28
C ALA A 213 13.48 27.48 -33.90
N PRO A 214 12.23 27.31 -34.36
CA PRO A 214 11.45 26.12 -34.07
C PRO A 214 12.08 24.93 -34.80
N ALA A 215 12.79 24.09 -34.05
CA ALA A 215 13.01 22.72 -34.47
C ALA A 215 11.62 22.08 -34.49
N GLU A 216 11.18 21.63 -35.67
CA GLU A 216 9.96 20.84 -35.85
C GLU A 216 9.94 19.73 -34.80
N SER A 217 9.10 19.94 -33.78
CA SER A 217 8.88 18.95 -32.74
C SER A 217 8.09 17.82 -33.39
N PRO A 218 8.57 16.57 -33.33
CA PRO A 218 7.86 15.45 -33.92
C PRO A 218 6.46 15.39 -33.30
N SER A 219 5.46 15.28 -34.16
CA SER A 219 4.06 15.19 -33.77
C SER A 219 3.89 14.08 -32.72
N PRO A 220 3.22 14.34 -31.57
CA PRO A 220 3.17 13.43 -30.42
C PRO A 220 2.59 12.04 -30.73
N THR A 221 1.85 11.91 -31.83
CA THR A 221 1.25 10.66 -32.30
C THR A 221 2.26 9.67 -32.88
N GLN A 222 3.37 10.14 -33.47
CA GLN A 222 4.35 9.25 -34.11
C GLN A 222 5.28 8.56 -33.10
N THR A 223 5.52 9.21 -31.95
CA THR A 223 6.33 8.64 -30.88
C THR A 223 5.64 7.46 -30.18
N SER A 224 4.32 7.51 -29.97
CA SER A 224 3.61 6.43 -29.27
C SER A 224 3.50 5.14 -30.06
N GLU A 225 3.37 5.21 -31.39
CA GLU A 225 3.30 4.00 -32.24
C GLU A 225 4.64 3.27 -32.29
N ALA A 226 5.75 4.02 -32.39
CA ALA A 226 7.09 3.45 -32.36
C ALA A 226 7.41 2.79 -31.00
N GLU A 227 7.03 3.44 -29.89
CA GLU A 227 7.18 2.90 -28.55
C GLU A 227 6.33 1.65 -28.32
N ALA A 228 5.10 1.63 -28.84
CA ALA A 228 4.22 0.46 -28.80
C ALA A 228 4.84 -0.74 -29.54
N ALA A 229 5.31 -0.52 -30.78
CA ALA A 229 5.94 -1.55 -31.58
C ALA A 229 7.22 -2.10 -30.93
N ALA A 230 8.02 -1.24 -30.29
CA ALA A 230 9.21 -1.65 -29.55
C ALA A 230 8.85 -2.52 -28.33
N ALA A 231 7.83 -2.13 -27.55
CA ALA A 231 7.36 -2.89 -26.39
C ALA A 231 6.77 -4.25 -26.81
N GLU A 232 6.00 -4.32 -27.89
CA GLU A 232 5.46 -5.56 -28.45
C GLU A 232 6.55 -6.53 -28.89
N SER A 233 7.59 -6.02 -29.57
CA SER A 233 8.74 -6.81 -30.00
C SER A 233 9.48 -7.42 -28.81
N GLU A 234 9.76 -6.63 -27.76
CA GLU A 234 10.43 -7.13 -26.55
C GLU A 234 9.60 -8.22 -25.83
N ILE A 235 8.28 -8.04 -25.70
CA ILE A 235 7.39 -9.02 -25.05
C ILE A 235 7.35 -10.32 -25.84
N ARG A 236 7.24 -10.26 -27.17
CA ARG A 236 7.23 -11.45 -28.05
C ARG A 236 8.55 -12.25 -27.95
N GLU A 237 9.68 -11.57 -27.83
CA GLU A 237 10.98 -12.22 -27.65
C GLU A 237 11.08 -12.96 -26.29
N VAL A 238 10.54 -12.34 -25.24
CA VAL A 238 10.47 -12.94 -23.90
C VAL A 238 9.56 -14.17 -23.89
N GLU A 239 8.39 -14.11 -24.54
CA GLU A 239 7.47 -15.23 -24.70
C GLU A 239 8.16 -16.45 -25.35
N LYS A 240 8.83 -16.23 -26.49
CA LYS A 240 9.58 -17.29 -27.19
C LYS A 240 10.69 -17.90 -26.33
N THR A 241 11.28 -17.12 -25.42
CA THR A 241 12.31 -17.63 -24.51
C THR A 241 11.72 -18.44 -23.36
N LEU A 242 10.58 -18.02 -22.82
CA LEU A 242 9.82 -18.79 -21.82
C LEU A 242 9.37 -20.14 -22.35
N GLU A 243 8.85 -20.19 -23.58
CA GLU A 243 8.42 -21.45 -24.21
C GLU A 243 9.56 -22.45 -24.37
N ARG A 244 10.78 -21.98 -24.69
CA ARG A 244 11.96 -22.84 -24.76
C ARG A 244 12.33 -23.41 -23.38
N MET A 245 12.41 -22.54 -22.37
CA MET A 245 12.74 -22.97 -21.00
C MET A 245 11.70 -23.91 -20.41
N GLU A 246 10.42 -23.74 -20.74
CA GLU A 246 9.35 -24.64 -20.31
C GLU A 246 9.47 -26.02 -20.99
N LYS A 247 9.84 -26.07 -22.28
CA LYS A 247 10.15 -27.34 -22.97
C LYS A 247 11.36 -28.05 -22.35
N ASP A 248 12.32 -27.29 -21.85
CA ASP A 248 13.49 -27.82 -21.14
C ASP A 248 13.17 -28.23 -19.68
N GLY A 249 11.91 -28.08 -19.23
CA GLY A 249 11.45 -28.49 -17.91
C GLY A 249 11.81 -27.50 -16.78
N LEU A 250 12.26 -26.29 -17.09
CA LEU A 250 12.55 -25.28 -16.08
C LEU A 250 11.25 -24.68 -15.53
N ASN A 251 11.21 -24.48 -14.21
CA ASN A 251 10.08 -23.81 -13.56
C ASN A 251 10.06 -22.31 -13.93
N VAL A 252 9.14 -21.90 -14.81
CA VAL A 252 9.00 -20.51 -15.27
C VAL A 252 7.79 -19.78 -14.68
N ALA A 253 7.19 -20.28 -13.58
CA ALA A 253 5.94 -19.74 -13.04
C ALA A 253 6.03 -18.25 -12.64
N HIS A 254 7.12 -17.86 -11.95
CA HIS A 254 7.33 -16.47 -11.55
C HIS A 254 7.49 -15.54 -12.76
N ALA A 255 8.28 -15.96 -13.74
CA ALA A 255 8.53 -15.22 -14.98
C ALA A 255 7.25 -15.04 -15.81
N ARG A 256 6.38 -16.06 -15.87
CA ARG A 256 5.04 -15.97 -16.49
C ARG A 256 4.14 -14.92 -15.82
N ASN A 257 4.16 -14.82 -14.50
CA ASN A 257 3.34 -13.83 -13.78
C ASN A 257 3.82 -12.40 -14.08
N LEU A 258 5.14 -12.18 -14.17
CA LEU A 258 5.70 -10.90 -14.57
C LEU A 258 5.38 -10.55 -16.04
N LEU A 259 5.41 -11.54 -16.94
CA LEU A 259 5.02 -11.35 -18.34
C LEU A 259 3.54 -10.94 -18.47
N LYS A 260 2.63 -11.56 -17.70
CA LYS A 260 1.20 -11.17 -17.68
C LYS A 260 1.01 -9.69 -17.30
N LEU A 261 1.81 -9.18 -16.37
CA LEU A 261 1.81 -7.76 -16.01
C LEU A 261 2.35 -6.89 -17.15
N ALA A 262 3.41 -7.31 -17.85
CA ALA A 262 3.92 -6.57 -19.01
C ALA A 262 2.84 -6.42 -20.10
N VAL A 263 2.13 -7.52 -20.41
CA VAL A 263 1.04 -7.53 -21.40
C VAL A 263 -0.14 -6.65 -20.96
N SER A 264 -0.47 -6.60 -19.67
CA SER A 264 -1.56 -5.73 -19.19
C SER A 264 -1.20 -4.24 -19.32
N PHE A 265 0.06 -3.86 -19.03
CA PHE A 265 0.53 -2.48 -19.24
C PHE A 265 0.58 -2.09 -20.72
N LEU A 266 0.96 -3.03 -21.60
CA LEU A 266 0.95 -2.81 -23.04
C LEU A 266 -0.47 -2.48 -23.54
N ARG A 267 -1.47 -3.29 -23.14
CA ARG A 267 -2.89 -3.04 -23.48
C ARG A 267 -3.43 -1.73 -22.91
N GLY A 268 -2.88 -1.27 -21.79
CA GLY A 268 -3.23 0.00 -21.17
C GLY A 268 -2.51 1.22 -21.75
N GLY A 269 -1.74 1.08 -22.84
CA GLY A 269 -0.97 2.18 -23.44
C GLY A 269 0.21 2.67 -22.60
N SER A 270 0.60 1.93 -21.56
CA SER A 270 1.73 2.27 -20.69
C SER A 270 3.00 1.56 -21.15
N TYR A 271 3.53 1.95 -22.31
CA TYR A 271 4.63 1.26 -23.00
C TYR A 271 5.91 1.18 -22.16
N GLU A 272 6.30 2.27 -21.48
CA GLU A 272 7.51 2.28 -20.63
C GLU A 272 7.42 1.25 -19.48
N LYS A 273 6.24 1.10 -18.87
CA LYS A 273 6.01 0.10 -17.82
C LYS A 273 6.07 -1.31 -18.41
N ALA A 274 5.46 -1.54 -19.57
CA ALA A 274 5.49 -2.83 -20.25
C ALA A 274 6.93 -3.29 -20.52
N THR A 275 7.76 -2.42 -21.11
CA THR A 275 9.19 -2.67 -21.38
C THR A 275 9.98 -2.92 -20.10
N ARG A 276 9.73 -2.15 -19.02
CA ARG A 276 10.39 -2.37 -17.72
C ARG A 276 10.09 -3.77 -17.17
N TYR A 277 8.85 -4.24 -17.25
CA TYR A 277 8.50 -5.59 -16.80
C TYR A 277 9.07 -6.68 -17.72
N ALA A 278 9.08 -6.47 -19.03
CA ALA A 278 9.72 -7.40 -19.97
C ALA A 278 11.22 -7.60 -19.65
N ARG A 279 11.95 -6.52 -19.33
CA ARG A 279 13.35 -6.60 -18.89
C ARG A 279 13.53 -7.34 -17.57
N LYS A 280 12.63 -7.15 -16.60
CA LYS A 280 12.65 -7.93 -15.35
C LYS A 280 12.48 -9.42 -15.62
N VAL A 281 11.59 -9.79 -16.56
CA VAL A 281 11.45 -11.19 -16.97
C VAL A 281 12.75 -11.70 -17.58
N LYS A 282 13.39 -10.95 -18.50
CA LYS A 282 14.71 -11.33 -19.06
C LYS A 282 15.74 -11.59 -17.97
N ASN A 283 15.88 -10.70 -16.98
CA ASN A 283 16.83 -10.86 -15.88
C ASN A 283 16.59 -12.15 -15.07
N VAL A 284 15.32 -12.44 -14.74
CA VAL A 284 14.95 -13.69 -14.02
C VAL A 284 15.28 -14.94 -14.85
N LEU A 285 15.14 -14.86 -16.18
CA LEU A 285 15.47 -15.99 -17.07
C LEU A 285 16.99 -16.18 -17.20
N GLU A 286 17.78 -15.10 -17.25
CA GLU A 286 19.24 -15.17 -17.28
C GLU A 286 19.82 -15.71 -15.96
N GLU A 287 19.29 -15.29 -14.80
CA GLU A 287 19.66 -15.85 -13.49
C GLU A 287 19.45 -17.37 -13.42
N LYS A 288 18.41 -17.89 -14.08
CA LYS A 288 18.12 -19.33 -14.13
C LYS A 288 18.98 -20.11 -15.11
N LYS A 289 19.58 -19.48 -16.11
CA LYS A 289 20.52 -20.15 -17.02
C LYS A 289 21.91 -20.30 -16.42
N GLY A 290 22.26 -19.42 -15.48
CA GLY A 290 23.59 -19.37 -14.87
C GLY A 290 23.77 -20.15 -13.57
N GLY A 291 22.71 -20.75 -13.02
CA GLY A 291 22.74 -21.54 -11.79
C GLY A 291 22.39 -23.00 -12.03
#